data_AF-A0A168ML19-F1
#
_entry.id   AF-A0A168ML19-F1
#
_cell.length_a   1.000
_cell.length_b   1.000
_cell.length_c   1.000
_cell.angle_alpha   90.00
_cell.angle_beta   90.00
_cell.angle_gamma   90.00
#
_symmetry.space_group_name_H-M   'P 1'
#
loop_
_entity.id
_entity.type
_entity.pdbx_description
1 polymer ?
#
loop_
_entity_poly.entity_id
_entity_poly.type
_entity_poly.pdbx_seq_one_letter_code
_entity_poly.pdbx_strand_id
1 'polypeptide(L)'
;MNLQMVKDLTIGMWMTDHIFSPSPSITRVLEDAGAELVPYELPMVKENMQCFYGMMCADGGKGIENTLVLSTQEHPITKILEVQKMGKIKRKLAVSVLKLLKQKIVSSVIIPFTGNKTNQEYQELVSKRGQYQNLIPNDLREKNINAIICPIFPTSALFHNGSKNLSYEGAYNSLINFLGFPSGAFSYSFVKEGEQTMERDTTDFVLKAVMEAEKNSLGLPVGFQVVSLPNHEHIVLSIMAHLEQTS
;
A
#
# COMPACT_ATOMS: atom_id res chain seq x y z
N MET A 1 13.93 18.27 -20.90
CA MET A 1 14.56 16.98 -20.51
C MET A 1 14.22 15.98 -21.60
N ASN A 2 15.20 15.24 -22.12
CA ASN A 2 15.10 14.55 -23.43
C ASN A 2 14.34 13.21 -23.32
N LEU A 3 13.32 12.98 -24.14
CA LEU A 3 12.57 11.71 -24.24
C LEU A 3 13.49 10.49 -24.46
N GLN A 4 14.65 10.70 -25.08
CA GLN A 4 15.68 9.67 -25.23
C GLN A 4 16.12 9.08 -23.87
N MET A 5 16.19 9.89 -22.80
CA MET A 5 16.62 9.40 -21.49
C MET A 5 15.61 8.45 -20.85
N VAL A 6 14.32 8.55 -21.17
CA VAL A 6 13.30 7.62 -20.63
C VAL A 6 13.42 6.25 -21.31
N LYS A 7 13.77 6.22 -22.60
CA LYS A 7 13.98 4.97 -23.35
C LYS A 7 15.17 4.14 -22.87
N ASP A 8 16.11 4.79 -22.18
CA ASP A 8 17.29 4.12 -21.62
C ASP A 8 17.06 3.63 -20.17
N LEU A 9 15.87 3.87 -19.59
CA LEU A 9 15.53 3.41 -18.24
C LEU A 9 14.98 1.99 -18.28
N THR A 10 15.49 1.15 -17.38
CA THR A 10 14.83 -0.12 -17.06
C THR A 10 13.80 0.15 -15.97
N ILE A 11 12.52 -0.09 -16.26
CA ILE A 11 11.42 0.15 -15.33
C ILE A 11 10.84 -1.20 -14.88
N GLY A 12 10.85 -1.45 -13.57
CA GLY A 12 10.31 -2.66 -12.96
C GLY A 12 8.80 -2.57 -12.73
N MET A 13 8.06 -3.62 -13.06
CA MET A 13 6.62 -3.73 -12.76
C MET A 13 6.41 -4.57 -11.50
N TRP A 14 5.96 -3.94 -10.42
CA TRP A 14 5.59 -4.60 -9.16
C TRP A 14 4.07 -4.72 -9.04
N MET A 15 3.56 -5.94 -9.25
CA MET A 15 2.13 -6.20 -9.38
C MET A 15 1.45 -6.64 -8.08
N THR A 16 2.12 -7.42 -7.23
CA THR A 16 1.50 -8.10 -6.09
C THR A 16 2.15 -7.70 -4.78
N ASP A 17 1.34 -7.34 -3.77
CA ASP A 17 1.82 -7.16 -2.40
C ASP A 17 1.81 -8.48 -1.57
N HIS A 18 1.37 -9.58 -2.19
CA HIS A 18 1.15 -10.88 -1.55
C HIS A 18 0.20 -10.87 -0.35
N ILE A 19 -0.56 -9.80 -0.15
CA ILE A 19 -1.56 -9.68 0.90
C ILE A 19 -2.94 -9.80 0.27
N PHE A 20 -3.22 -9.07 -0.81
CA PHE A 20 -4.34 -9.36 -1.70
C PHE A 20 -4.13 -8.76 -3.10
N SER A 21 -4.57 -9.50 -4.13
CA SER A 21 -4.33 -9.11 -5.52
C SER A 21 -5.18 -7.90 -5.95
N PRO A 22 -4.62 -7.01 -6.79
CA PRO A 22 -5.31 -5.82 -7.29
C PRO A 22 -6.54 -6.19 -8.13
N SER A 23 -7.41 -5.21 -8.34
CA SER A 23 -8.61 -5.36 -9.15
C SER A 23 -8.27 -5.47 -10.64
N PRO A 24 -9.18 -6.05 -11.46
CA PRO A 24 -8.91 -6.28 -12.88
C PRO A 24 -8.50 -5.02 -13.65
N SER A 25 -9.14 -3.88 -13.34
CA SER A 25 -8.84 -2.60 -13.96
C SER A 25 -7.42 -2.10 -13.65
N ILE A 26 -6.96 -2.30 -12.40
CA ILE A 26 -5.60 -1.94 -11.95
C ILE A 26 -4.56 -2.87 -12.60
N THR A 27 -4.82 -4.18 -12.66
CA THR A 27 -3.95 -5.13 -13.36
C THR A 27 -3.82 -4.76 -14.83
N ARG A 28 -4.94 -4.47 -15.51
CA ARG A 28 -4.92 -4.10 -16.93
C ARG A 28 -4.09 -2.85 -17.18
N VAL A 29 -4.27 -1.76 -16.44
CA VAL A 29 -3.50 -0.53 -16.73
C VAL A 29 -2.00 -0.71 -16.53
N LEU A 30 -1.58 -1.61 -15.65
CA LEU A 30 -0.18 -1.99 -15.49
C LEU A 30 0.33 -2.84 -16.65
N GLU A 31 -0.47 -3.79 -17.13
CA GLU A 31 -0.15 -4.61 -18.30
C GLU A 31 -0.12 -3.77 -19.59
N ASP A 32 -1.04 -2.82 -19.76
CA ASP A 32 -1.09 -1.88 -20.89
C ASP A 32 0.15 -0.96 -20.88
N ALA A 33 0.60 -0.51 -19.71
CA ALA A 33 1.88 0.18 -19.55
C ALA A 33 3.10 -0.75 -19.71
N GLY A 34 2.88 -2.07 -19.63
CA GLY A 34 3.86 -3.14 -19.46
C GLY A 34 4.67 -3.54 -20.69
N ALA A 35 4.34 -3.06 -21.89
CA ALA A 35 5.01 -3.48 -23.14
C ALA A 35 6.54 -3.24 -23.14
N GLU A 36 7.03 -2.33 -22.30
CA GLU A 36 8.46 -2.00 -22.14
C GLU A 36 8.98 -2.25 -20.71
N LEU A 37 8.19 -2.87 -19.81
CA LEU A 37 8.54 -3.04 -18.39
C LEU A 37 9.14 -4.43 -18.11
N VAL A 38 10.06 -4.51 -17.13
CA VAL A 38 10.59 -5.78 -16.63
C VAL A 38 9.83 -6.26 -15.39
N PRO A 39 9.49 -7.55 -15.24
CA PRO A 39 8.87 -8.04 -14.01
C PRO A 39 9.75 -7.78 -12.79
N TYR A 40 9.17 -7.23 -11.72
CA TYR A 40 9.86 -6.95 -10.46
C TYR A 40 9.01 -7.36 -9.27
N GLU A 41 9.64 -7.98 -8.27
CA GLU A 41 8.99 -8.30 -7.00
C GLU A 41 9.72 -7.57 -5.88
N LEU A 42 8.98 -6.77 -5.11
CA LEU A 42 9.54 -6.06 -3.97
C LEU A 42 9.82 -7.07 -2.85
N PRO A 43 11.06 -7.21 -2.35
CA PRO A 43 11.36 -8.22 -1.34
C PRO A 43 10.72 -7.87 0.01
N MET A 44 10.37 -8.90 0.79
CA MET A 44 9.98 -8.80 2.20
C MET A 44 8.78 -7.87 2.49
N VAL A 45 7.82 -7.79 1.58
CA VAL A 45 6.64 -6.91 1.70
C VAL A 45 5.91 -7.12 3.03
N LYS A 46 5.57 -8.36 3.37
CA LYS A 46 4.75 -8.68 4.54
C LYS A 46 5.45 -8.30 5.85
N GLU A 47 6.71 -8.67 6.01
CA GLU A 47 7.50 -8.38 7.21
C GLU A 47 7.64 -6.87 7.43
N ASN A 48 7.81 -6.11 6.34
CA ASN A 48 7.95 -4.66 6.44
C ASN A 48 6.62 -3.95 6.64
N MET A 49 5.50 -4.49 6.14
CA MET A 49 4.17 -4.01 6.52
C MET A 49 3.88 -4.22 8.02
N GLN A 50 4.30 -5.35 8.58
CA GLN A 50 4.21 -5.58 10.02
C GLN A 50 5.05 -4.58 10.82
N CYS A 51 6.26 -4.26 10.33
CA CYS A 51 7.12 -3.22 10.91
C CYS A 51 6.46 -1.83 10.83
N PHE A 52 5.90 -1.48 9.67
CA PHE A 52 5.17 -0.24 9.43
C PHE A 52 4.03 -0.04 10.44
N TYR A 53 3.16 -1.04 10.66
CA TYR A 53 2.11 -0.94 11.69
C TYR A 53 2.66 -0.82 13.11
N GLY A 54 3.77 -1.49 13.38
CA GLY A 54 4.51 -1.36 14.63
C GLY A 54 4.92 0.08 14.92
N MET A 55 5.47 0.77 13.91
CA MET A 55 5.92 2.15 14.01
C MET A 55 4.76 3.14 14.03
N MET A 56 3.77 2.97 13.15
CA MET A 56 2.59 3.86 13.06
C MET A 56 1.76 3.90 14.35
N CYS A 57 1.77 2.82 15.13
CA CYS A 57 1.03 2.73 16.39
C CYS A 57 1.92 2.90 17.62
N ALA A 58 3.19 3.29 17.45
CA ALA A 58 4.21 3.15 18.48
C ALA A 58 3.94 3.96 19.74
N ASP A 59 3.25 5.09 19.64
CA ASP A 59 2.91 5.96 20.76
C ASP A 59 1.57 5.60 21.44
N GLY A 60 0.88 4.58 20.94
CA GLY A 60 -0.43 4.16 21.44
C GLY A 60 -1.58 5.11 21.10
N GLY A 61 -1.44 5.95 20.07
CA GLY A 61 -2.49 6.88 19.61
C GLY A 61 -2.43 8.27 20.24
N LYS A 62 -1.39 8.57 21.03
CA LYS A 62 -1.22 9.88 21.68
C LYS A 62 -1.17 11.03 20.68
N GLY A 63 -0.52 10.86 19.53
CA GLY A 63 -0.48 11.85 18.46
C GLY A 63 -1.86 12.17 17.90
N ILE A 64 -2.71 11.16 17.74
CA ILE A 64 -4.10 11.33 17.30
C ILE A 64 -4.90 12.07 18.39
N GLU A 65 -4.78 11.68 19.66
CA GLU A 65 -5.45 12.36 20.78
C GLU A 65 -5.06 13.84 20.89
N ASN A 66 -3.77 14.13 20.81
CA ASN A 66 -3.24 15.50 20.86
C ASN A 66 -3.72 16.35 19.68
N THR A 67 -3.96 15.73 18.52
CA THR A 67 -4.47 16.43 17.33
C THR A 67 -5.97 16.69 17.45
N LEU A 68 -6.75 15.74 17.95
CA LEU A 68 -8.21 15.85 18.01
C LEU A 68 -8.68 16.79 19.11
N VAL A 69 -7.98 16.85 20.25
CA VAL A 69 -8.34 17.66 21.43
C VAL A 69 -9.82 17.49 21.81
N LEU A 70 -10.69 18.46 21.51
CA LEU A 70 -12.13 18.45 21.82
C LEU A 70 -13.04 18.16 20.60
N SER A 71 -12.46 17.82 19.45
CA SER A 71 -13.20 17.61 18.20
C SER A 71 -14.10 16.38 18.29
N THR A 72 -15.31 16.48 17.72
CA THR A 72 -16.19 15.32 17.54
C THR A 72 -15.51 14.28 16.65
N GLN A 73 -15.50 13.03 17.12
CA GLN A 73 -14.83 11.95 16.40
C GLN A 73 -15.81 11.26 15.46
N GLU A 74 -15.42 11.16 14.20
CA GLU A 74 -16.06 10.25 13.25
C GLU A 74 -15.74 8.79 13.63
N HIS A 75 -16.71 7.89 13.44
CA HIS A 75 -16.61 6.49 13.86
C HIS A 75 -15.31 5.78 13.43
N PRO A 76 -14.77 5.95 12.19
CA PRO A 76 -13.51 5.33 11.80
C PRO A 76 -12.31 5.75 12.66
N ILE A 77 -12.25 7.02 13.07
CA ILE A 77 -11.16 7.57 13.88
C ILE A 77 -11.18 6.95 15.29
N THR A 78 -12.37 6.82 15.88
CA THR A 78 -12.52 6.16 17.19
C THR A 78 -12.03 4.71 17.14
N LYS A 79 -12.33 3.96 16.07
CA LYS A 79 -11.85 2.57 15.90
C LYS A 79 -10.34 2.48 15.77
N ILE A 80 -9.71 3.39 15.04
CA ILE A 80 -8.25 3.47 14.93
C ILE A 80 -7.63 3.68 16.32
N LEU A 81 -8.15 4.63 17.10
CA LEU A 81 -7.69 4.90 18.47
C LEU A 81 -7.84 3.69 19.40
N GLU A 82 -8.99 2.99 19.35
CA GLU A 82 -9.21 1.77 20.13
C GLU A 82 -8.15 0.70 19.83
N VAL A 83 -7.82 0.50 18.55
CA VAL A 83 -6.80 -0.45 18.11
C VAL A 83 -5.41 -0.03 18.59
N GLN A 84 -5.04 1.25 18.48
CA GLN A 84 -3.74 1.75 18.94
C GLN A 84 -3.57 1.73 20.45
N LYS A 85 -4.65 1.86 21.21
CA LYS A 85 -4.63 1.75 22.68
C LYS A 85 -4.68 0.30 23.18
N MET A 86 -4.85 -0.68 22.29
CA MET A 86 -5.04 -2.07 22.66
C MET A 86 -3.76 -2.68 23.28
N GLY A 87 -3.83 -2.98 24.58
CA GLY A 87 -2.76 -3.64 25.32
C GLY A 87 -2.45 -5.06 24.83
N LYS A 88 -1.22 -5.54 25.10
CA LYS A 88 -0.67 -6.80 24.56
C LYS A 88 -1.58 -8.03 24.77
N ILE A 89 -2.21 -8.16 25.94
CA ILE A 89 -3.08 -9.31 26.27
C ILE A 89 -4.36 -9.28 25.43
N LYS A 90 -5.08 -8.14 25.43
CA LYS A 90 -6.29 -7.95 24.62
C LYS A 90 -6.02 -8.18 23.15
N ARG A 91 -4.86 -7.72 22.66
CA ARG A 91 -4.42 -7.91 21.28
C ARG A 91 -4.19 -9.37 20.92
N LYS A 92 -3.51 -10.14 21.78
CA LYS A 92 -3.34 -11.59 21.59
C LYS A 92 -4.69 -12.31 21.53
N LEU A 93 -5.63 -11.97 22.42
CA LEU A 93 -6.97 -12.53 22.40
C LEU A 93 -7.72 -12.17 21.10
N ALA A 94 -7.68 -10.90 20.70
CA ALA A 94 -8.29 -10.43 19.47
C ALA A 94 -7.74 -11.16 18.23
N VAL A 95 -6.42 -11.36 18.15
CA VAL A 95 -5.78 -12.13 17.07
C VAL A 95 -6.30 -13.57 17.04
N SER A 96 -6.43 -14.23 18.19
CA SER A 96 -6.98 -15.59 18.26
C SER A 96 -8.43 -15.66 17.78
N VAL A 97 -9.28 -14.72 18.20
CA VAL A 97 -10.67 -14.63 17.75
C VAL A 97 -10.74 -14.38 16.24
N LEU A 98 -9.96 -13.43 15.74
CA LEU A 98 -9.91 -13.11 14.30
C LEU A 98 -9.46 -14.31 13.46
N LYS A 99 -8.50 -15.10 13.94
CA LYS A 99 -8.08 -16.35 13.28
C LYS A 99 -9.21 -17.38 13.22
N LEU A 100 -9.96 -17.55 14.32
CA LEU A 100 -11.12 -18.44 14.36
C LEU A 100 -12.22 -17.99 13.39
N LEU A 101 -12.43 -16.68 13.28
CA LEU A 101 -13.34 -16.07 12.32
C LEU A 101 -12.78 -15.98 10.89
N LYS A 102 -11.63 -16.61 10.61
CA LYS A 102 -10.94 -16.64 9.31
C LYS A 102 -10.60 -15.25 8.73
N GLN A 103 -10.41 -14.25 9.60
CA GLN A 103 -9.99 -12.89 9.23
C GLN A 103 -8.46 -12.84 9.07
N LYS A 104 -7.95 -13.41 7.98
CA LYS A 104 -6.52 -13.68 7.75
C LYS A 104 -5.69 -12.40 7.66
N ILE A 105 -6.17 -11.38 6.93
CA ILE A 105 -5.37 -10.18 6.66
C ILE A 105 -5.11 -9.42 7.97
N VAL A 106 -6.19 -9.01 8.64
CA VAL A 106 -6.11 -8.26 9.90
C VAL A 106 -5.41 -9.04 11.02
N SER A 107 -5.62 -10.35 11.13
CA SER A 107 -5.01 -11.17 12.18
C SER A 107 -3.53 -11.45 12.00
N SER A 108 -2.99 -11.30 10.78
CA SER A 108 -1.59 -11.65 10.48
C SER A 108 -0.70 -10.47 10.12
N VAL A 109 -1.26 -9.37 9.61
CA VAL A 109 -0.47 -8.20 9.15
C VAL A 109 -0.65 -7.00 10.07
N ILE A 110 -1.84 -6.80 10.64
CA ILE A 110 -2.20 -5.53 11.31
C ILE A 110 -2.24 -5.71 12.82
N ILE A 111 -3.28 -6.37 13.33
CA ILE A 111 -3.62 -6.38 14.75
C ILE A 111 -2.45 -6.86 15.62
N PRO A 112 -1.67 -7.91 15.29
CA PRO A 112 -0.56 -8.32 16.16
C PRO A 112 0.48 -7.22 16.44
N PHE A 113 0.67 -6.32 15.47
CA PHE A 113 1.76 -5.33 15.45
C PHE A 113 1.32 -3.94 15.89
N THR A 114 0.01 -3.69 16.04
CA THR A 114 -0.53 -2.45 16.59
C THR A 114 -0.22 -2.29 18.09
N GLY A 115 -0.62 -1.16 18.67
CA GLY A 115 -0.47 -0.88 20.10
C GLY A 115 0.80 -0.11 20.45
N ASN A 116 0.80 0.54 21.62
CA ASN A 116 1.97 1.24 22.18
C ASN A 116 3.22 0.33 22.23
N LYS A 117 4.39 0.93 21.98
CA LYS A 117 5.71 0.29 22.00
C LYS A 117 6.57 0.88 23.12
N THR A 118 7.43 0.06 23.69
CA THR A 118 8.50 0.58 24.57
C THR A 118 9.56 1.28 23.72
N ASN A 119 10.42 2.08 24.36
CA ASN A 119 11.55 2.70 23.67
C ASN A 119 12.43 1.65 22.99
N GLN A 120 12.70 0.51 23.65
CA GLN A 120 13.49 -0.57 23.06
C GLN A 120 12.79 -1.18 21.83
N GLU A 121 11.50 -1.53 21.96
CA GLU A 121 10.73 -2.07 20.83
C GLU A 121 10.69 -1.09 19.64
N TYR A 122 10.59 0.22 19.92
CA TYR A 122 10.63 1.24 18.88
C TYR A 122 12.00 1.35 18.21
N GLN A 123 13.10 1.33 18.98
CA GLN A 123 14.45 1.33 18.41
C GLN A 123 14.72 0.10 17.52
N GLU A 124 14.20 -1.07 17.91
CA GLU A 124 14.27 -2.28 17.07
C GLU A 124 13.51 -2.10 15.75
N LEU A 125 12.34 -1.46 15.77
CA LEU A 125 11.58 -1.14 14.56
C LEU A 125 12.32 -0.14 13.66
N VAL A 126 12.92 0.91 14.25
CA VAL A 126 13.74 1.89 13.51
C VAL A 126 14.92 1.20 12.83
N SER A 127 15.62 0.31 13.55
CA SER A 127 16.73 -0.47 12.98
C SER A 127 16.27 -1.35 11.81
N LYS A 128 15.14 -2.06 11.97
CA LYS A 128 14.54 -2.87 10.89
C LYS A 128 14.16 -2.03 9.67
N ARG A 129 13.55 -0.86 9.86
CA ARG A 129 13.27 0.08 8.78
C ARG A 129 14.56 0.48 8.05
N GLY A 130 15.60 0.82 8.79
CA GLY A 130 16.90 1.19 8.20
C GLY A 130 17.53 0.06 7.38
N GLN A 131 17.42 -1.19 7.83
CA GLN A 131 17.86 -2.35 7.05
C GLN A 131 17.09 -2.47 5.72
N TYR A 132 15.77 -2.26 5.75
CA TYR A 132 14.96 -2.31 4.54
C TYR A 132 15.24 -1.17 3.57
N GLN A 133 15.44 0.05 4.10
CA GLN A 133 15.84 1.23 3.32
C GLN A 133 17.21 1.06 2.65
N ASN A 134 18.09 0.20 3.19
CA ASN A 134 19.35 -0.15 2.55
C ASN A 134 19.20 -1.32 1.56
N LEU A 135 18.33 -2.29 1.86
CA LEU A 135 18.10 -3.46 1.03
C LEU A 135 17.54 -3.08 -0.35
N ILE A 136 16.48 -2.27 -0.40
CA ILE A 136 15.76 -2.00 -1.66
C ILE A 136 16.64 -1.28 -2.69
N PRO A 137 17.41 -0.22 -2.36
CA PRO A 137 18.30 0.40 -3.32
C PRO A 137 19.41 -0.54 -3.83
N ASN A 138 19.89 -1.47 -3.00
CA ASN A 138 20.86 -2.48 -3.44
C ASN A 138 20.22 -3.45 -4.43
N ASP A 139 19.04 -3.97 -4.09
CA ASP A 139 18.28 -4.90 -4.91
C ASP A 139 17.95 -4.32 -6.30
N LEU A 140 17.50 -3.06 -6.36
CA LEU A 140 17.21 -2.37 -7.61
C LEU A 140 18.48 -2.15 -8.45
N ARG A 141 19.61 -1.78 -7.82
CA ARG A 141 20.89 -1.62 -8.52
C ARG A 141 21.41 -2.94 -9.09
N GLU A 142 21.34 -4.02 -8.32
CA GLU A 142 21.77 -5.35 -8.78
C GLU A 142 20.96 -5.84 -9.98
N LYS A 143 19.67 -5.49 -10.03
CA LYS A 143 18.76 -5.81 -11.14
C LYS A 143 18.77 -4.77 -12.27
N ASN A 144 19.59 -3.73 -12.16
CA ASN A 144 19.65 -2.59 -13.08
C ASN A 144 18.30 -1.88 -13.29
N ILE A 145 17.43 -1.85 -12.27
CA ILE A 145 16.11 -1.20 -12.32
C ILE A 145 16.24 0.25 -11.85
N ASN A 146 15.82 1.20 -12.67
CA ASN A 146 15.91 2.63 -12.39
C ASN A 146 14.65 3.22 -11.74
N ALA A 147 13.50 2.62 -12.01
CA ALA A 147 12.20 3.01 -11.46
C ALA A 147 11.28 1.80 -11.31
N ILE A 148 10.26 1.93 -10.48
CA ILE A 148 9.21 0.93 -10.31
C ILE A 148 7.88 1.55 -10.73
N ILE A 149 7.06 0.81 -11.46
CA ILE A 149 5.64 1.07 -11.66
C ILE A 149 4.86 0.01 -10.88
N CYS A 150 3.90 0.44 -10.07
CA CYS A 150 3.07 -0.45 -9.25
C CYS A 150 1.66 0.14 -9.00
N PRO A 151 0.69 -0.65 -8.51
CA PRO A 151 -0.60 -0.12 -8.08
C PRO A 151 -0.45 1.05 -7.11
N ILE A 152 -1.31 2.06 -7.17
CA ILE A 152 -1.42 3.06 -6.08
C ILE A 152 -2.17 2.43 -4.92
N PHE A 153 -3.31 1.84 -5.27
CA PHE A 153 -4.27 1.20 -4.39
C PHE A 153 -4.78 -0.04 -5.12
N PRO A 154 -5.18 -1.10 -4.40
CA PRO A 154 -5.63 -2.36 -5.01
C PRO A 154 -6.99 -2.29 -5.72
N THR A 155 -7.71 -1.18 -5.61
CA THR A 155 -9.02 -0.96 -6.23
C THR A 155 -9.10 0.42 -6.87
N SER A 156 -10.13 0.62 -7.69
CA SER A 156 -10.61 1.95 -8.06
C SER A 156 -11.16 2.72 -6.84
N ALA A 157 -11.66 3.94 -7.06
CA ALA A 157 -12.10 4.81 -5.97
C ALA A 157 -13.16 4.13 -5.08
N LEU A 158 -12.99 4.27 -3.76
CA LEU A 158 -13.90 3.68 -2.78
C LEU A 158 -15.25 4.41 -2.78
N PHE A 159 -16.33 3.66 -2.59
CA PHE A 159 -17.64 4.24 -2.26
C PHE A 159 -17.59 4.98 -0.91
N HIS A 160 -18.52 5.90 -0.68
CA HIS A 160 -18.60 6.65 0.57
C HIS A 160 -18.64 5.70 1.79
N ASN A 161 -17.78 5.99 2.78
CA ASN A 161 -17.55 5.14 3.96
C ASN A 161 -16.92 3.76 3.69
N GLY A 162 -16.49 3.47 2.46
CA GLY A 162 -15.82 2.21 2.11
C GLY A 162 -14.47 2.03 2.80
N SER A 163 -13.77 3.14 3.06
CA SER A 163 -12.47 3.16 3.75
C SER A 163 -12.52 2.61 5.18
N LYS A 164 -13.70 2.45 5.79
CA LYS A 164 -13.83 1.88 7.15
C LYS A 164 -13.33 0.43 7.25
N ASN A 165 -13.50 -0.34 6.17
CA ASN A 165 -13.09 -1.74 6.09
C ASN A 165 -11.86 -1.94 5.18
N LEU A 166 -11.48 -0.86 4.48
CA LEU A 166 -10.29 -0.76 3.62
C LEU A 166 -9.30 0.28 4.14
N SER A 167 -9.30 0.55 5.46
CA SER A 167 -8.22 1.32 6.08
C SER A 167 -6.87 0.63 5.92
N TYR A 168 -6.93 -0.66 5.56
CA TYR A 168 -5.82 -1.43 5.04
C TYR A 168 -5.77 -1.30 3.51
N GLU A 169 -4.91 -0.41 3.04
CA GLU A 169 -4.74 -0.05 1.62
C GLU A 169 -3.89 -1.08 0.83
N GLY A 170 -3.56 -2.22 1.45
CA GLY A 170 -2.47 -3.09 0.98
C GLY A 170 -1.10 -2.49 1.28
N ALA A 171 -0.06 -3.02 0.63
CA ALA A 171 1.31 -2.57 0.86
C ALA A 171 1.79 -1.47 -0.08
N TYR A 172 1.14 -1.28 -1.23
CA TYR A 172 1.70 -0.49 -2.32
C TYR A 172 2.08 0.94 -1.91
N ASN A 173 1.12 1.77 -1.50
CA ASN A 173 1.42 3.13 -1.04
C ASN A 173 2.15 3.16 0.32
N SER A 174 1.75 2.29 1.25
CA SER A 174 2.30 2.26 2.62
C SER A 174 3.80 1.98 2.65
N LEU A 175 4.28 1.03 1.83
CA LEU A 175 5.70 0.70 1.78
C LEU A 175 6.54 1.76 1.10
N ILE A 176 6.02 2.44 0.07
CA ILE A 176 6.74 3.56 -0.56
C ILE A 176 6.92 4.70 0.43
N ASN A 177 5.88 5.04 1.21
CA ASN A 177 5.98 5.99 2.32
C ASN A 177 6.96 5.51 3.41
N PHE A 178 6.91 4.21 3.75
CA PHE A 178 7.82 3.61 4.73
C PHE A 178 9.28 3.68 4.30
N LEU A 179 9.56 3.45 3.02
CA LEU A 179 10.88 3.58 2.41
C LEU A 179 11.33 5.05 2.30
N GLY A 180 10.37 5.98 2.17
CA GLY A 180 10.65 7.40 1.95
C GLY A 180 11.12 7.65 0.51
N PHE A 181 10.61 6.87 -0.44
CA PHE A 181 10.97 6.99 -1.85
C PHE A 181 10.07 8.01 -2.54
N PRO A 182 10.60 8.81 -3.48
CA PRO A 182 9.78 9.67 -4.31
C PRO A 182 8.83 8.82 -5.16
N SER A 183 7.57 9.26 -5.22
CA SER A 183 6.55 8.63 -6.03
C SER A 183 5.57 9.64 -6.60
N GLY A 184 4.96 9.31 -7.73
CA GLY A 184 3.93 10.10 -8.39
C GLY A 184 2.81 9.21 -8.90
N ALA A 185 1.57 9.57 -8.59
CA ALA A 185 0.38 8.90 -9.10
C ALA A 185 0.07 9.37 -10.53
N PHE A 186 -0.17 8.43 -11.44
CA PHE A 186 -0.51 8.70 -12.83
C PHE A 186 -1.86 8.07 -13.18
N SER A 187 -2.83 8.89 -13.59
CA SER A 187 -4.13 8.40 -14.09
C SER A 187 -3.95 7.96 -15.54
N TYR A 188 -4.22 6.69 -15.82
CA TYR A 188 -3.91 6.09 -17.12
C TYR A 188 -5.16 5.79 -17.95
N SER A 189 -6.24 5.35 -17.32
CA SER A 189 -7.45 4.93 -18.04
C SER A 189 -8.69 5.01 -17.14
N PHE A 190 -9.78 4.42 -17.60
CA PHE A 190 -11.01 4.25 -16.84
C PHE A 190 -11.35 2.77 -16.69
N VAL A 191 -12.09 2.42 -15.64
CA VAL A 191 -12.65 1.07 -15.49
C VAL A 191 -13.56 0.76 -16.68
N LYS A 192 -13.35 -0.39 -17.31
CA LYS A 192 -14.12 -0.88 -18.47
C LYS A 192 -15.20 -1.88 -18.04
N GLU A 193 -16.12 -2.17 -18.97
CA GLU A 193 -17.13 -3.21 -18.77
C GLU A 193 -16.44 -4.58 -18.54
N GLY A 194 -16.93 -5.34 -17.57
CA GLY A 194 -16.33 -6.62 -17.15
C GLY A 194 -15.22 -6.51 -16.08
N GLU A 195 -14.74 -5.30 -15.76
CA GLU A 195 -13.67 -5.09 -14.76
C GLU A 195 -14.19 -4.79 -13.34
N GLN A 196 -15.51 -4.70 -13.16
CA GLN A 196 -16.19 -4.26 -11.94
C GLN A 196 -16.44 -5.39 -10.93
N THR A 197 -15.89 -6.57 -11.20
CA THR A 197 -16.14 -7.78 -10.42
C THR A 197 -14.88 -8.59 -10.28
N MET A 198 -14.70 -9.16 -9.10
CA MET A 198 -13.58 -10.07 -8.80
C MET A 198 -14.03 -11.06 -7.72
N GLU A 199 -13.59 -12.31 -7.83
CA GLU A 199 -13.89 -13.32 -6.81
C GLU A 199 -12.79 -13.36 -5.74
N ARG A 200 -13.21 -13.35 -4.46
CA ARG A 200 -12.34 -13.48 -3.29
C ARG A 200 -13.07 -14.23 -2.17
N ASP A 201 -12.33 -14.65 -1.14
CA ASP A 201 -12.92 -15.26 0.07
C ASP A 201 -13.73 -14.22 0.84
N THR A 202 -15.05 -14.29 0.71
CA THR A 202 -16.00 -13.36 1.34
C THR A 202 -16.09 -13.52 2.87
N THR A 203 -15.44 -14.54 3.43
CA THR A 203 -15.33 -14.69 4.88
C THR A 203 -14.45 -13.60 5.48
N ASP A 204 -13.36 -13.20 4.80
CA ASP A 204 -12.50 -12.11 5.25
C ASP A 204 -13.13 -10.76 4.87
N PHE A 205 -13.40 -9.91 5.87
CA PHE A 205 -14.14 -8.67 5.61
C PHE A 205 -13.34 -7.66 4.77
N VAL A 206 -12.00 -7.72 4.78
CA VAL A 206 -11.15 -6.85 3.96
C VAL A 206 -11.32 -7.24 2.50
N LEU A 207 -11.20 -8.53 2.20
CA LEU A 207 -11.41 -9.06 0.85
C LEU A 207 -12.84 -8.81 0.35
N LYS A 208 -13.84 -8.97 1.23
CA LYS A 208 -15.22 -8.60 0.91
C LYS A 208 -15.33 -7.11 0.58
N ALA A 209 -14.70 -6.23 1.35
CA ALA A 209 -14.75 -4.80 1.11
C ALA A 209 -14.06 -4.40 -0.22
N VAL A 210 -12.97 -5.07 -0.60
CA VAL A 210 -12.33 -4.93 -1.92
C VAL A 210 -13.33 -5.26 -3.03
N MET A 211 -14.06 -6.39 -2.91
CA MET A 211 -15.08 -6.77 -3.88
C MET A 211 -16.22 -5.76 -3.97
N GLU A 212 -16.66 -5.21 -2.83
CA GLU A 212 -17.71 -4.17 -2.81
C GLU A 212 -17.22 -2.85 -3.41
N ALA A 213 -15.94 -2.51 -3.28
CA ALA A 213 -15.36 -1.29 -3.84
C ALA A 213 -15.36 -1.28 -5.37
N GLU A 214 -15.26 -2.44 -6.01
CA GLU A 214 -15.33 -2.54 -7.47
C GLU A 214 -16.76 -2.53 -8.02
N LYS A 215 -17.78 -2.74 -7.18
CA LYS A 215 -19.16 -2.66 -7.65
C LYS A 215 -19.49 -1.24 -8.07
N ASN A 216 -20.11 -1.10 -9.24
CA ASN A 216 -20.47 0.19 -9.83
C ASN A 216 -19.26 1.11 -10.12
N SER A 217 -18.06 0.54 -10.32
CA SER A 217 -16.86 1.32 -10.64
C SER A 217 -16.69 1.69 -12.12
N LEU A 218 -17.62 1.31 -13.02
CA LEU A 218 -17.54 1.58 -14.46
C LEU A 218 -17.30 3.08 -14.72
N GLY A 219 -16.30 3.38 -15.54
CA GLY A 219 -15.97 4.76 -15.90
C GLY A 219 -15.24 5.54 -14.80
N LEU A 220 -14.92 4.95 -13.65
CA LEU A 220 -14.05 5.59 -12.66
C LEU A 220 -12.60 5.63 -13.16
N PRO A 221 -11.83 6.69 -12.84
CA PRO A 221 -10.41 6.74 -13.18
C PRO A 221 -9.62 5.62 -12.51
N VAL A 222 -8.68 5.05 -13.25
CA VAL A 222 -7.72 4.05 -12.76
C VAL A 222 -6.32 4.39 -13.25
N GLY A 223 -5.33 4.05 -12.42
CA GLY A 223 -3.96 4.43 -12.64
C GLY A 223 -2.99 3.63 -11.78
N PHE A 224 -1.74 4.04 -11.83
CA PHE A 224 -0.63 3.42 -11.13
C PHE A 224 0.31 4.50 -10.59
N GLN A 225 1.23 4.12 -9.71
CA GLN A 225 2.27 5.01 -9.22
C GLN A 225 3.60 4.68 -9.90
N VAL A 226 4.36 5.73 -10.18
CA VAL A 226 5.76 5.67 -10.60
C VAL A 226 6.61 6.00 -9.39
N VAL A 227 7.61 5.18 -9.11
CA VAL A 227 8.50 5.30 -7.94
C VAL A 227 9.94 5.28 -8.42
N SER A 228 10.82 6.07 -7.80
CA SER A 228 12.26 5.98 -8.03
C SER A 228 13.04 5.89 -6.72
N LEU A 229 14.36 5.75 -6.82
CA LEU A 229 15.25 5.87 -5.66
C LEU A 229 15.18 7.29 -5.05
N PRO A 230 15.57 7.46 -3.76
CA PRO A 230 15.66 8.76 -3.12
C PRO A 230 16.47 9.79 -3.93
N ASN A 231 16.01 11.04 -3.95
CA ASN A 231 16.62 12.16 -4.70
C ASN A 231 16.59 12.00 -6.24
N HIS A 232 15.74 11.11 -6.76
CA HIS A 232 15.55 10.90 -8.20
C HIS A 232 14.15 11.31 -8.67
N GLU A 233 13.54 12.33 -8.06
CA GLU A 233 12.21 12.86 -8.42
C GLU A 233 12.12 13.21 -9.92
N HIS A 234 13.24 13.64 -10.51
CA HIS A 234 13.35 13.90 -11.95
C HIS A 234 13.07 12.65 -12.82
N ILE A 235 13.40 11.44 -12.36
CA ILE A 235 13.08 10.19 -13.05
C ILE A 235 11.57 9.96 -13.02
N VAL A 236 10.95 10.07 -11.84
CA VAL A 236 9.48 9.93 -11.68
C VAL A 236 8.75 10.89 -12.61
N LEU A 237 9.11 12.18 -12.57
CA LEU A 237 8.48 13.21 -13.41
C LEU A 237 8.72 12.97 -14.90
N SER A 238 9.88 12.47 -15.30
CA SER A 238 10.18 12.21 -16.71
C SER A 238 9.39 11.04 -17.28
N ILE A 239 9.24 9.97 -16.49
CA ILE A 239 8.39 8.83 -16.86
C ILE A 239 6.94 9.29 -16.97
N MET A 240 6.43 10.04 -15.98
CA MET A 240 5.06 10.55 -16.01
C MET A 240 4.82 11.50 -17.20
N ALA A 241 5.76 12.40 -17.49
CA ALA A 241 5.66 13.29 -18.65
C ALA A 241 5.74 12.54 -19.99
N HIS A 242 6.48 11.43 -20.04
CA HIS A 242 6.50 10.56 -21.22
C HIS A 242 5.17 9.84 -21.39
N LEU A 243 4.63 9.25 -20.33
CA LEU A 243 3.33 8.58 -20.33
C LEU A 243 2.22 9.54 -20.79
N GLU A 244 2.20 10.78 -20.30
CA GLU A 244 1.22 11.80 -20.71
C GLU A 244 1.24 12.11 -22.22
N GLN A 245 2.38 11.92 -22.88
CA GLN A 245 2.52 12.16 -24.32
C GLN A 245 2.15 10.93 -25.17
N THR A 246 2.10 9.74 -24.57
CA THR A 246 1.94 8.47 -25.28
C THR A 246 0.66 7.71 -24.92
N SER A 247 -0.02 8.07 -23.82
CA SER A 247 -1.29 7.49 -23.36
C SER A 247 -2.52 8.07 -24.04
#